data_AF-A0A6I5R2V7-F1
#
_entry.id   AF-A0A6I5R2V7-F1
#
_cell.length_a   1.000
_cell.length_b   1.000
_cell.length_c   1.000
_cell.angle_alpha   90.00
_cell.angle_beta   90.00
_cell.angle_gamma   90.00
#
_symmetry.space_group_name_H-M   'P 1'
#
loop_
_entity.id
_entity.type
_entity.pdbx_description
1 polymer ?
#
loop_
_entity_poly.entity_id
_entity_poly.type
_entity_poly.pdbx_seq_one_letter_code
_entity_poly.pdbx_strand_id
1 'polypeptide(L)'
;MPAANEHRWDAVREYLIETRKLPEILVDRLHERGLVYADEHQNAVFMRHGLKENTWIRGDVTGASLRGTWGEDNHYHGLAPGSVRDQGWFWLGAGSGPVQRVLLTESPIDAMSLAVLNRGKQAQPGVTIYLSTDGSGGVPIEALKSVIQDSGRVFAAFDADCKITPTSAGK
;
A
#
# COMPACT_ATOMS: atom_id res chain seq x y z
N MET A 1 -16.42 4.44 3.95
CA MET A 1 -15.00 4.47 4.38
C MET A 1 -14.93 5.03 5.79
N PRO A 2 -13.88 4.72 6.59
CA PRO A 2 -13.70 5.34 7.90
C PRO A 2 -13.73 6.87 7.77
N ALA A 3 -14.33 7.56 8.75
CA ALA A 3 -14.31 9.01 8.78
C ALA A 3 -12.89 9.48 9.14
N ALA A 4 -12.40 10.50 8.45
CA ALA A 4 -11.14 11.14 8.81
C ALA A 4 -11.29 11.89 10.13
N ASN A 5 -10.30 11.78 11.00
CA ASN A 5 -10.16 12.51 12.25
C ASN A 5 -8.81 13.24 12.26
N GLU A 6 -8.84 14.53 11.95
CA GLU A 6 -7.67 15.40 11.93
C GLU A 6 -7.02 15.56 13.31
N HIS A 7 -7.78 15.45 14.40
CA HIS A 7 -7.23 15.54 15.77
C HIS A 7 -6.31 14.36 16.11
N ARG A 8 -6.38 13.26 15.36
CA ARG A 8 -5.52 12.09 15.53
C ARG A 8 -4.40 12.00 14.49
N TRP A 9 -4.38 12.92 13.52
CA TRP A 9 -3.42 12.89 12.43
C TRP A 9 -1.98 13.02 12.93
N ASP A 10 -1.71 13.96 13.84
CA ASP A 10 -0.35 14.19 14.35
C ASP A 10 0.27 12.92 14.96
N ALA A 11 -0.49 12.15 15.73
CA ALA A 11 -0.02 10.90 16.32
C ALA A 11 0.24 9.80 15.27
N VAL A 12 -0.64 9.68 14.27
CA VAL A 12 -0.45 8.73 13.15
C VAL A 12 0.75 9.13 12.29
N ARG A 13 0.91 10.43 12.03
CA ARG A 13 2.02 11.00 11.28
C ARG A 13 3.34 10.75 11.99
N GLU A 14 3.41 11.02 13.30
CA GLU A 14 4.57 10.71 14.14
C GLU A 14 4.92 9.22 14.08
N TYR A 15 3.93 8.32 14.18
CA TYR A 15 4.18 6.89 14.01
C TYR A 15 4.80 6.54 12.63
N LEU A 16 4.26 7.10 11.54
CA LEU A 16 4.77 6.83 10.20
C LEU A 16 6.20 7.36 10.00
N ILE A 17 6.52 8.51 10.59
CA ILE A 17 7.85 9.13 10.47
C ILE A 17 8.84 8.51 11.45
N GLU A 18 8.54 8.53 12.74
CA GLU A 18 9.47 8.16 13.80
C GLU A 18 9.58 6.66 13.98
N THR A 19 8.47 5.92 13.91
CA THR A 19 8.50 4.46 14.09
C THR A 19 8.80 3.74 12.79
N ARG A 20 8.16 4.15 11.69
CA ARG A 20 8.33 3.50 10.37
C ARG A 20 9.42 4.12 9.50
N LYS A 21 10.07 5.19 9.96
CA LYS A 21 11.20 5.84 9.27
C LYS A 21 10.86 6.30 7.85
N LEU A 22 9.59 6.64 7.61
CA LEU A 22 9.14 7.19 6.34
C LEU A 22 9.49 8.69 6.28
N PRO A 23 9.95 9.20 5.12
CA PRO A 23 10.21 10.63 4.98
C PRO A 23 8.94 11.46 5.18
N GLU A 24 9.05 12.48 6.01
CA GLU A 24 7.98 13.45 6.32
C GLU A 24 7.26 13.96 5.07
N ILE A 25 8.04 14.43 4.08
CA ILE A 25 7.53 14.94 2.80
C ILE A 25 6.69 13.92 2.01
N LEU A 26 6.95 12.61 2.17
CA LEU A 26 6.14 11.57 1.53
C LEU A 26 4.80 11.43 2.27
N VAL A 27 4.85 11.33 3.61
CA VAL A 27 3.67 11.16 4.46
C VAL A 27 2.70 12.33 4.26
N ASP A 28 3.21 13.56 4.33
CA ASP A 28 2.40 14.77 4.18
C ASP A 28 1.76 14.87 2.79
N ARG A 29 2.52 14.63 1.72
CA ARG A 29 1.96 14.66 0.36
C ARG A 29 0.89 13.61 0.12
N LEU A 30 0.98 12.45 0.77
CA LEU A 30 -0.08 11.44 0.67
C LEU A 30 -1.30 11.84 1.47
N HIS A 31 -1.11 12.50 2.61
CA HIS A 31 -2.20 13.02 3.42
C HIS A 31 -2.94 14.18 2.76
N GLU A 32 -2.22 15.16 2.21
CA GLU A 32 -2.78 16.26 1.42
C GLU A 32 -3.61 15.76 0.22
N ARG A 33 -3.26 14.59 -0.33
CA ARG A 33 -3.97 13.94 -1.44
C ARG A 33 -5.14 13.06 -0.97
N GLY A 34 -5.40 12.97 0.33
CA GLY A 34 -6.42 12.11 0.93
C GLY A 34 -6.12 10.61 0.77
N LEU A 35 -4.86 10.23 0.50
CA LEU A 35 -4.47 8.83 0.33
C LEU A 35 -4.12 8.15 1.65
N VAL A 36 -3.69 8.94 2.64
CA VAL A 36 -3.37 8.47 4.00
C VAL A 36 -3.98 9.44 5.01
N TYR A 37 -4.66 8.96 6.04
CA TYR A 37 -5.21 9.80 7.12
C TYR A 37 -5.39 9.00 8.41
N ALA A 38 -5.85 9.66 9.48
CA ALA A 38 -6.19 9.04 10.74
C ALA A 38 -7.70 8.86 10.91
N ASP A 39 -8.16 7.75 11.52
CA ASP A 39 -9.56 7.58 11.95
C ASP A 39 -9.73 7.77 13.45
N GLU A 40 -10.98 7.66 13.93
CA GLU A 40 -11.36 7.70 15.35
C GLU A 40 -10.71 6.62 16.24
N HIS A 41 -10.02 5.64 15.66
CA HIS A 41 -9.30 4.61 16.41
C HIS A 41 -7.78 4.84 16.39
N GLN A 42 -7.32 5.96 15.84
CA GLN A 42 -5.90 6.24 15.61
C GLN A 42 -5.24 5.16 14.74
N ASN A 43 -5.96 4.67 13.73
CA ASN A 43 -5.36 3.88 12.67
C ASN A 43 -4.73 4.80 11.62
N ALA A 44 -3.61 4.38 11.05
CA ALA A 44 -3.21 4.86 9.73
C ALA A 44 -4.12 4.20 8.70
N VAL A 45 -4.93 5.02 8.02
CA VAL A 45 -5.88 4.60 6.99
C VAL A 45 -5.27 4.86 5.62
N PHE A 46 -5.14 3.82 4.80
CA PHE A 46 -4.57 3.88 3.46
C PHE A 46 -5.66 3.62 2.42
N MET A 47 -5.96 4.62 1.59
CA MET A 47 -7.09 4.54 0.66
C MET A 47 -6.82 3.60 -0.51
N ARG A 48 -7.73 2.65 -0.72
CA ARG A 48 -7.68 1.68 -1.82
C ARG A 48 -8.58 2.17 -2.94
N HIS A 49 -8.03 2.14 -4.15
CA HIS A 49 -8.73 2.57 -5.36
C HIS A 49 -8.74 1.43 -6.37
N GLY A 50 -9.82 1.34 -7.14
CA GLY A 50 -9.83 0.55 -8.36
C GLY A 50 -8.90 1.13 -9.42
N LEU A 51 -8.73 0.38 -10.51
CA LEU A 51 -8.01 0.84 -11.69
C LEU A 51 -9.02 1.21 -12.79
N LYS A 52 -8.86 2.40 -13.37
CA LYS A 52 -9.71 2.81 -14.50
C LYS A 52 -9.34 1.99 -15.73
N GLU A 53 -10.29 1.22 -16.27
CA GLU A 53 -10.09 0.43 -17.51
C GLU A 53 -8.86 -0.50 -17.44
N ASN A 54 -8.55 -1.05 -16.25
CA ASN A 54 -7.35 -1.86 -15.99
C ASN A 54 -6.01 -1.13 -16.27
N THR A 55 -6.01 0.20 -16.31
CA THR A 55 -4.80 1.02 -16.44
C THR A 55 -4.32 1.53 -15.07
N TRP A 56 -3.06 1.94 -14.97
CA TRP A 56 -2.46 2.49 -13.74
C TRP A 56 -2.91 3.94 -13.46
N ILE A 57 -4.22 4.15 -13.48
CA ILE A 57 -4.93 5.38 -13.16
C ILE A 57 -5.93 5.04 -12.06
N ARG A 58 -5.94 5.83 -10.99
CA ARG A 58 -6.90 5.62 -9.88
C ARG A 58 -8.33 5.79 -10.39
N GLY A 59 -9.15 4.77 -10.19
CA GLY A 59 -10.60 4.81 -10.35
C GLY A 59 -11.28 5.14 -9.02
N ASP A 60 -12.48 4.60 -8.82
CA ASP A 60 -13.26 4.84 -7.60
C ASP A 60 -12.60 4.28 -6.35
N VAL A 61 -12.94 4.87 -5.21
CA VAL A 61 -12.58 4.34 -3.89
C VAL A 61 -13.33 3.04 -3.65
N THR A 62 -12.59 1.97 -3.38
CA THR A 62 -13.13 0.62 -3.20
C THR A 62 -12.86 0.06 -1.81
N GLY A 63 -12.12 0.77 -0.96
CA GLY A 63 -11.80 0.33 0.39
C GLY A 63 -10.72 1.17 1.05
N ALA A 64 -10.31 0.71 2.22
CA ALA A 64 -9.12 1.23 2.89
C ALA A 64 -8.41 0.11 3.66
N SER A 65 -7.08 0.14 3.65
CA SER A 65 -6.25 -0.69 4.52
C SER A 65 -6.02 0.07 5.83
N LEU A 66 -6.05 -0.65 6.95
CA LEU A 66 -5.92 -0.09 8.28
C LEU A 66 -4.65 -0.64 8.94
N ARG A 67 -3.92 0.25 9.61
CA ARG A 67 -2.83 -0.13 10.51
C ARG A 67 -3.01 0.57 11.85
N GLY A 68 -3.11 -0.20 12.93
CA GLY A 68 -3.13 0.35 14.29
C GLY A 68 -1.80 1.02 14.63
N THR A 69 -1.87 2.23 15.21
CA THR A 69 -0.68 3.02 15.58
C THR A 69 -0.60 3.35 17.07
N TRP A 70 -1.64 3.01 17.84
CA TRP A 70 -1.73 3.31 19.26
C TRP A 70 -1.48 2.07 20.13
N GLY A 71 -0.70 2.23 21.20
CA GLY A 71 -0.31 1.16 22.13
C GLY A 71 1.00 0.46 21.74
N GLU A 72 1.71 -0.05 22.75
CA GLU A 72 2.92 -0.86 22.57
C GLU A 72 2.56 -2.19 21.88
N ASP A 73 3.42 -2.66 20.98
CA ASP A 73 3.25 -3.90 20.21
C ASP A 73 1.90 -4.04 19.47
N ASN A 74 1.35 -2.91 18.99
CA ASN A 74 0.14 -2.95 18.19
C ASN A 74 0.42 -3.54 16.80
N HIS A 75 -0.01 -4.79 16.63
CA HIS A 75 0.06 -5.53 15.37
C HIS A 75 -1.21 -5.45 14.53
N TYR A 76 -2.22 -4.68 14.94
CA TYR A 76 -3.47 -4.57 14.21
C TYR A 76 -3.24 -4.11 12.77
N HIS A 77 -3.68 -4.95 11.84
CA HIS A 77 -3.82 -4.60 10.44
C HIS A 77 -5.07 -5.27 9.88
N GLY A 78 -5.71 -4.64 8.90
CA GLY A 78 -6.93 -5.17 8.30
C GLY A 78 -7.47 -4.29 7.20
N LEU A 79 -8.63 -4.66 6.67
CA LEU A 79 -9.38 -3.84 5.73
C LEU A 79 -10.56 -3.18 6.44
N ALA A 80 -10.85 -1.93 6.10
CA ALA A 80 -12.04 -1.25 6.58
C ALA A 80 -13.31 -2.02 6.15
N PRO A 81 -14.37 -2.07 6.98
CA PRO A 81 -15.64 -2.69 6.61
C PRO A 81 -16.17 -2.18 5.26
N GLY A 82 -16.62 -3.10 4.42
CA GLY A 82 -17.10 -2.81 3.06
C GLY A 82 -16.01 -2.66 1.99
N SER A 83 -14.73 -2.86 2.33
CA SER A 83 -13.66 -2.87 1.33
C SER A 83 -13.78 -4.06 0.38
N VAL A 84 -13.68 -3.80 -0.92
CA VAL A 84 -13.66 -4.83 -1.97
C VAL A 84 -12.23 -5.32 -2.15
N ARG A 85 -11.95 -6.58 -1.81
CA ARG A 85 -10.59 -7.12 -1.80
C ARG A 85 -9.92 -7.12 -3.17
N ASP A 86 -10.64 -7.57 -4.20
CA ASP A 86 -10.06 -7.90 -5.51
C ASP A 86 -10.26 -6.82 -6.59
N GLN A 87 -10.79 -5.67 -6.21
CA GLN A 87 -11.06 -4.55 -7.13
C GLN A 87 -10.45 -3.23 -6.63
N GLY A 88 -9.52 -3.31 -5.68
CA GLY A 88 -9.02 -2.15 -4.96
C GLY A 88 -7.67 -2.38 -4.35
N TRP A 89 -6.77 -1.42 -4.50
CA TRP A 89 -5.44 -1.50 -3.90
C TRP A 89 -4.95 -0.14 -3.44
N PHE A 90 -4.14 -0.14 -2.39
CA PHE A 90 -3.25 0.98 -2.12
C PHE A 90 -2.00 0.81 -2.99
N TRP A 91 -1.64 1.86 -3.72
CA TRP A 91 -0.44 1.85 -4.54
C TRP A 91 0.13 3.25 -4.74
N LEU A 92 1.41 3.35 -5.10
CA LEU A 92 2.12 4.58 -5.43
C LEU A 92 2.81 4.46 -6.78
N GLY A 93 2.83 5.54 -7.56
CA GLY A 93 3.64 5.64 -8.78
C GLY A 93 4.80 6.59 -8.58
N ALA A 94 6.00 6.21 -9.02
CA ALA A 94 7.18 7.05 -9.03
C ALA A 94 7.92 6.98 -10.37
N GLY A 95 8.42 8.12 -10.85
CA GLY A 95 9.06 8.25 -12.16
C GLY A 95 8.15 8.95 -13.17
N SER A 96 8.49 8.83 -14.45
CA SER A 96 7.79 9.49 -15.56
C SER A 96 7.79 8.61 -16.79
N GLY A 97 6.72 8.68 -17.59
CA GLY A 97 6.54 7.86 -18.79
C GLY A 97 5.65 6.63 -18.53
N PRO A 98 5.72 5.58 -19.38
CA PRO A 98 4.89 4.39 -19.23
C PRO A 98 5.29 3.59 -18.00
N VAL A 99 4.37 2.78 -17.47
CA VAL A 99 4.67 1.86 -16.37
C VAL A 99 5.58 0.74 -16.89
N GLN A 100 6.78 0.68 -16.32
CA GLN A 100 7.81 -0.30 -16.69
C GLN A 100 8.05 -1.32 -15.58
N ARG A 101 7.64 -1.01 -14.34
CA ARG A 101 7.84 -1.88 -13.19
C ARG A 101 6.65 -1.84 -12.25
N VAL A 102 6.30 -2.99 -11.70
CA VAL A 102 5.32 -3.12 -10.62
C VAL A 102 5.94 -3.97 -9.52
N LEU A 103 5.99 -3.46 -8.30
CA LEU A 103 6.45 -4.18 -7.12
C LEU A 103 5.26 -4.42 -6.20
N LEU A 104 4.97 -5.69 -5.94
CA LEU A 104 3.91 -6.15 -5.06
C LEU A 104 4.49 -6.32 -3.65
N THR A 105 3.85 -5.73 -2.65
CA THR A 105 4.26 -5.79 -1.24
C THR A 105 3.11 -6.27 -0.35
N GLU A 106 3.42 -6.64 0.89
CA GLU A 106 2.44 -7.15 1.84
C GLU A 106 1.53 -6.06 2.39
N SER A 107 2.08 -4.89 2.70
CA SER A 107 1.33 -3.79 3.29
C SER A 107 1.57 -2.43 2.61
N PRO A 108 0.70 -1.43 2.85
CA PRO A 108 0.91 -0.07 2.38
C PRO A 108 2.23 0.56 2.86
N ILE A 109 2.63 0.24 4.10
CA ILE A 109 3.89 0.74 4.68
C ILE A 109 5.09 0.16 3.95
N ASP A 110 5.03 -1.12 3.54
CA ASP A 110 6.10 -1.74 2.75
C ASP A 110 6.18 -1.12 1.35
N ALA A 111 5.04 -0.85 0.71
CA ALA A 111 4.98 -0.16 -0.59
C ALA A 111 5.63 1.23 -0.51
N MET A 112 5.32 2.00 0.55
CA MET A 112 5.92 3.30 0.82
C MET A 112 7.43 3.19 1.08
N SER A 113 7.83 2.26 1.94
CA SER A 113 9.24 2.05 2.29
C SER A 113 10.07 1.67 1.07
N LEU A 114 9.57 0.78 0.24
CA LEU A 114 10.23 0.35 -0.99
C LEU A 114 10.30 1.48 -2.02
N ALA A 115 9.29 2.35 -2.10
CA ALA A 115 9.33 3.54 -2.93
C ALA A 115 10.43 4.52 -2.51
N VAL A 116 10.68 4.66 -1.21
CA VAL A 116 11.76 5.49 -0.65
C VAL A 116 13.12 4.87 -0.97
N LEU A 117 13.31 3.58 -0.71
CA LEU A 117 14.58 2.88 -0.94
C LEU A 117 14.98 2.85 -2.43
N ASN A 118 14.00 2.73 -3.34
CA ASN A 118 14.28 2.72 -4.78
C ASN A 118 14.63 4.09 -5.34
N ARG A 119 14.20 5.21 -4.74
CA ARG A 119 14.59 6.56 -5.20
C ARG A 119 16.10 6.80 -5.15
N GLY A 120 16.82 6.13 -4.24
CA GLY A 120 18.27 6.25 -4.11
C GLY A 120 19.08 5.43 -5.11
N LYS A 121 18.44 4.57 -5.91
CA LYS A 121 19.09 3.72 -6.92
C LYS A 121 18.87 4.34 -8.31
N GLN A 122 19.90 4.25 -9.18
CA GLN A 122 19.99 4.88 -10.51
C GLN A 122 18.65 5.06 -11.24
N ALA A 123 18.49 6.23 -11.88
CA ALA A 123 17.30 6.60 -12.64
C ALA A 123 16.86 5.47 -13.57
N GLN A 124 15.76 4.82 -13.20
CA GLN A 124 15.16 3.78 -14.03
C GLN A 124 14.22 4.43 -15.03
N PRO A 125 14.24 4.01 -16.32
CA PRO A 125 13.31 4.54 -17.29
C PRO A 125 11.87 4.14 -16.95
N GLY A 126 10.93 5.07 -17.09
CA GLY A 126 9.50 4.83 -16.89
C GLY A 126 9.01 5.04 -15.46
N VAL A 127 7.74 4.67 -15.24
CA VAL A 127 7.08 4.67 -13.94
C VAL A 127 7.25 3.30 -13.28
N THR A 128 7.59 3.33 -11.99
CA THR A 128 7.52 2.19 -11.09
C THR A 128 6.29 2.32 -10.19
N ILE A 129 5.47 1.27 -10.17
CA ILE A 129 4.33 1.13 -9.27
C ILE A 129 4.75 0.30 -8.06
N TYR A 130 4.36 0.76 -6.87
CA TYR A 130 4.48 0.05 -5.60
C TYR A 130 3.08 -0.25 -5.10
N LEU A 131 2.66 -1.51 -5.11
CA LEU A 131 1.29 -1.92 -4.82
C LEU A 131 1.25 -2.83 -3.60
N SER A 132 0.38 -2.52 -2.65
CA SER A 132 0.10 -3.39 -1.51
C SER A 132 -0.99 -4.39 -1.85
N THR A 133 -0.77 -5.64 -1.44
CA THR A 133 -1.71 -6.76 -1.57
C THR A 133 -2.47 -7.09 -0.28
N ASP A 134 -2.19 -6.36 0.81
CA ASP A 134 -2.79 -6.55 2.14
C ASP A 134 -2.74 -8.02 2.63
N GLY A 135 -1.66 -8.74 2.29
CA GLY A 135 -1.35 -10.11 2.71
C GLY A 135 -2.31 -11.23 2.26
N SER A 136 -3.41 -10.90 1.58
CA SER A 136 -4.47 -11.86 1.21
C SER A 136 -5.39 -11.40 0.07
N GLY A 137 -5.19 -10.21 -0.51
CA GLY A 137 -6.00 -9.69 -1.61
C GLY A 137 -5.53 -10.21 -2.97
N GLY A 138 -6.46 -10.29 -3.93
CA GLY A 138 -6.12 -10.45 -5.34
C GLY A 138 -5.23 -9.31 -5.85
N VAL A 139 -4.68 -9.48 -7.05
CA VAL A 139 -3.86 -8.46 -7.74
C VAL A 139 -4.54 -8.07 -9.06
N PRO A 140 -4.26 -6.88 -9.63
CA PRO A 140 -4.89 -6.45 -10.88
C PRO A 140 -4.29 -7.19 -12.08
N ILE A 141 -4.67 -8.45 -12.28
CA ILE A 141 -4.04 -9.37 -13.25
C ILE A 141 -3.96 -8.77 -14.66
N GLU A 142 -5.03 -8.15 -15.15
CA GLU A 142 -5.03 -7.58 -16.50
C GLU A 142 -4.07 -6.38 -16.64
N ALA A 143 -3.99 -5.51 -15.62
CA ALA A 143 -3.02 -4.42 -15.60
C ALA A 143 -1.58 -4.93 -15.52
N LEU A 144 -1.34 -6.01 -14.77
CA LEU A 144 -0.02 -6.65 -14.67
C LEU A 144 0.39 -7.32 -15.98
N LYS A 145 -0.55 -7.98 -16.68
CA LYS A 145 -0.30 -8.58 -18.01
C LYS A 145 0.10 -7.53 -19.03
N SER A 146 -0.60 -6.38 -19.06
CA SER A 146 -0.24 -5.27 -19.96
C SER A 146 1.19 -4.79 -19.72
N VAL A 147 1.62 -4.65 -18.47
CA VAL A 147 3.02 -4.28 -18.16
C VAL A 147 4.02 -5.30 -18.71
N ILE A 148 3.74 -6.60 -18.58
CA ILE A 148 4.62 -7.66 -19.09
C ILE A 148 4.65 -7.67 -20.63
N GLN A 149 3.50 -7.46 -21.26
CA GLN A 149 3.38 -7.37 -22.73
C GLN A 149 4.17 -6.18 -23.28
N ASP A 150 4.20 -5.07 -22.55
CA ASP A 150 4.96 -3.87 -22.89
C ASP A 150 6.45 -3.94 -22.48
N SER A 151 6.99 -5.16 -22.30
CA SER A 151 8.37 -5.45 -21.90
C SER A 151 8.77 -4.93 -20.50
N GLY A 152 7.81 -4.54 -19.69
CA GLY A 152 7.98 -4.21 -18.28
C GLY A 152 8.14 -5.45 -17.39
N ARG A 153 8.32 -5.22 -16.08
CA ARG A 153 8.64 -6.29 -15.11
C ARG A 153 7.77 -6.19 -13.87
N VAL A 154 7.24 -7.32 -13.42
CA VAL A 154 6.49 -7.44 -12.16
C VAL A 154 7.33 -8.20 -11.15
N PHE A 155 7.45 -7.67 -9.93
CA PHE A 155 8.22 -8.24 -8.83
C PHE A 155 7.30 -8.52 -7.65
N ALA A 156 7.42 -9.70 -7.06
CA ALA A 156 6.79 -10.05 -5.80
C ALA A 156 7.82 -9.84 -4.68
N ALA A 157 7.66 -8.78 -3.88
CA ALA A 157 8.55 -8.39 -2.79
C ALA A 157 7.87 -8.64 -1.44
N PHE A 158 7.57 -9.92 -1.19
CA PHE A 158 7.00 -10.43 0.05
C PHE A 158 8.12 -10.80 1.03
N ASP A 159 7.80 -10.84 2.32
CA ASP A 159 8.77 -11.24 3.33
C ASP A 159 9.17 -12.70 3.15
N ALA A 160 10.40 -13.04 3.52
CA ALA A 160 10.95 -14.39 3.40
C ALA A 160 10.50 -15.34 4.54
N ASP A 161 9.43 -14.98 5.25
CA ASP A 161 8.96 -15.74 6.40
C ASP A 161 8.10 -16.91 5.92
N CYS A 162 8.57 -18.13 6.20
CA CYS A 162 7.78 -19.33 5.98
C CYS A 162 6.50 -19.22 6.81
N LYS A 163 5.36 -19.02 6.16
CA LYS A 163 4.04 -19.16 6.80
C LYS A 163 3.87 -20.64 7.14
N ILE A 164 4.44 -21.06 8.27
CA ILE A 164 4.12 -22.34 8.89
C ILE A 164 2.67 -22.21 9.34
N THR A 165 1.73 -22.55 8.47
CA THR A 165 0.39 -22.95 8.93
C THR A 165 0.60 -24.13 9.86
N PRO A 166 0.23 -24.04 11.14
CA PRO A 166 0.22 -25.22 11.99
C PRO A 166 -0.77 -26.18 11.34
N THR A 167 -0.26 -27.28 10.79
CA THR A 167 -1.09 -28.45 10.52
C THR A 167 -1.73 -28.80 11.85
N SER A 168 -3.05 -28.65 11.95
CA SER A 168 -3.81 -29.16 13.08
C SER A 168 -3.58 -30.66 13.17
N ALA A 169 -2.62 -31.08 14.00
CA ALA A 169 -2.47 -32.44 14.46
C ALA A 169 -3.65 -32.73 15.41
N GLY A 170 -4.34 -33.82 15.13
CA GLY A 170 -5.70 -34.08 15.59
C GLY A 170 -5.90 -34.34 17.08
N LYS A 171 -7.19 -34.42 17.42
CA LYS A 171 -7.82 -35.59 18.06
C LYS A 171 -9.28 -35.65 17.65
#